data_AF-A0A0S7WU25-F1
#
_entry.id   AF-A0A0S7WU25-F1
#
_cell.length_a   1.000
_cell.length_b   1.000
_cell.length_c   1.000
_cell.angle_alpha   90.00
_cell.angle_beta   90.00
_cell.angle_gamma   90.00
#
_symmetry.space_group_name_H-M   'P 1'
#
loop_
_entity.id
_entity.type
_entity.pdbx_description
1 polymer ?
#
loop_
_entity_poly.entity_id
_entity_poly.type
_entity_poly.pdbx_seq_one_letter_code
_entity_poly.pdbx_strand_id
1 'polypeptide(L)'
;MPGEYATIQAGINAAVDGDTVLVADGTYTGDGNRDIDFWGKAIVVMSENGPEATVIDCEGSASEHHRGFCFHSREIPSARPRRRDLFDQ
;
A
#
# COMPACT_ATOMS: atom_id res chain seq x y z
N MET A 1 6.42 5.13 18.02
CA MET A 1 7.29 5.64 16.95
C MET A 1 6.46 5.70 15.70
N PRO A 2 6.33 6.83 14.99
CA PRO A 2 5.67 6.81 13.69
C PRO A 2 6.59 6.12 12.69
N GLY A 3 6.11 5.02 12.10
CA GLY A 3 6.62 4.27 10.94
C GLY A 3 8.14 4.02 10.85
N GLU A 4 8.57 2.75 10.87
CA GLU A 4 9.98 2.38 10.59
C GLU A 4 10.50 2.88 9.23
N TYR A 5 9.59 3.16 8.29
CA TYR A 5 9.91 3.58 6.94
C TYR A 5 9.16 4.87 6.59
N ALA A 6 9.85 5.78 5.90
CA ALA A 6 9.30 7.07 5.47
C ALA A 6 8.29 6.96 4.32
N THR A 7 8.26 5.84 3.60
CA THR A 7 7.36 5.60 2.47
C THR A 7 6.82 4.18 2.46
N ILE A 8 5.65 3.99 1.82
CA ILE A 8 5.00 2.68 1.72
C ILE A 8 5.88 1.71 0.90
N GLN A 9 6.47 2.17 -0.20
CA GLN A 9 7.37 1.34 -1.02
C GLN A 9 8.62 0.91 -0.25
N ALA A 10 9.16 1.75 0.64
CA ALA A 10 10.30 1.36 1.47
C ALA A 10 9.93 0.22 2.44
N GLY A 11 8.72 0.27 3.02
CA GLY A 11 8.20 -0.83 3.83
C GLY A 11 8.03 -2.13 3.04
N ILE A 12 7.51 -2.06 1.81
CA ILE A 12 7.39 -3.21 0.90
C ILE A 12 8.76 -3.77 0.50
N ASN A 13 9.74 -2.91 0.24
CA ASN A 13 11.08 -3.33 -0.15
C ASN A 13 11.77 -4.13 0.98
N ALA A 14 11.52 -3.75 2.23
CA ALA A 14 12.05 -4.44 3.40
C ALA A 14 11.29 -5.74 3.75
N ALA A 15 10.01 -5.83 3.38
CA ALA A 15 9.17 -6.99 3.66
C ALA A 15 9.57 -8.23 2.83
N VAL A 16 9.35 -9.40 3.41
CA VAL A 16 9.48 -10.70 2.76
C VAL A 16 8.11 -11.39 2.64
N ASP A 17 8.04 -12.45 1.83
CA ASP A 17 6.78 -13.17 1.60
C ASP A 17 6.13 -13.63 2.92
N GLY A 18 4.84 -13.35 3.05
CA GLY A 18 4.04 -13.63 4.25
C GLY A 18 3.91 -12.44 5.21
N ASP A 19 4.69 -11.38 5.05
CA ASP A 19 4.64 -10.21 5.93
C ASP A 19 3.38 -9.36 5.73
N THR A 20 3.07 -8.58 6.77
CA THR A 20 2.09 -7.49 6.71
C THR A 20 2.79 -6.15 6.91
N VAL A 21 2.75 -5.29 5.90
CA VAL A 21 3.18 -3.89 5.96
C VAL A 21 2.01 -3.07 6.50
N LEU A 22 2.13 -2.62 7.75
CA LEU A 22 1.17 -1.72 8.38
C LEU A 22 1.46 -0.27 7.97
N VAL A 23 0.43 0.40 7.46
CA VAL A 23 0.50 1.82 7.08
C VAL A 23 -0.17 2.64 8.17
N ALA A 24 0.60 3.49 8.84
CA ALA A 24 0.09 4.38 9.87
C ALA A 24 -0.82 5.46 9.29
N ASP A 25 -1.63 6.07 10.14
CA ASP A 25 -2.55 7.13 9.73
C ASP A 25 -1.84 8.33 9.12
N GLY A 26 -2.41 8.86 8.03
CA GLY A 26 -1.84 10.00 7.33
C GLY A 26 -2.21 10.08 5.85
N THR A 27 -1.77 11.16 5.21
CA THR A 27 -1.82 11.35 3.76
C THR A 27 -0.43 11.16 3.18
N TYR A 28 -0.29 10.18 2.30
CA TYR A 28 0.95 9.80 1.67
C TYR A 28 0.98 10.34 0.24
N THR A 29 1.92 11.24 -0.04
CA THR A 29 2.14 11.89 -1.34
C THR A 29 3.56 11.64 -1.85
N GLY A 30 3.81 11.97 -3.11
CA GLY A 30 5.14 11.89 -3.72
C GLY A 30 5.67 10.47 -3.99
N ASP A 31 6.91 10.42 -4.48
CA ASP A 31 7.54 9.18 -4.92
C ASP A 31 7.75 8.18 -3.77
N GLY A 32 7.48 6.90 -4.05
CA GLY A 32 7.51 5.82 -3.05
C GLY A 32 6.22 5.69 -2.23
N ASN A 33 5.28 6.63 -2.38
CA ASN A 33 3.93 6.57 -1.81
C ASN A 33 2.83 6.45 -2.88
N ARG A 34 3.21 6.53 -4.15
CA ARG A 34 2.38 6.30 -5.33
C ARG A 34 3.07 5.31 -6.25
N ASP A 35 2.32 4.82 -7.24
CA ASP A 35 2.73 3.77 -8.18
C ASP A 35 3.34 2.55 -7.47
N ILE A 36 2.76 2.20 -6.33
CA ILE A 36 3.28 1.19 -5.42
C ILE A 36 3.23 -0.19 -6.07
N ASP A 37 4.37 -0.87 -6.12
CA ASP A 37 4.54 -2.22 -6.69
C ASP A 37 4.92 -3.18 -5.55
N PHE A 38 4.35 -4.38 -5.56
CA PHE A 38 4.63 -5.43 -4.57
C PHE A 38 5.82 -6.30 -5.00
N TRP A 39 6.31 -6.12 -6.23
CA TRP A 39 7.47 -6.80 -6.81
C TRP A 39 7.29 -8.32 -6.86
N GLY A 40 6.04 -8.76 -6.97
CA GLY A 40 5.69 -10.18 -6.91
C GLY A 40 5.77 -10.80 -5.51
N LYS A 41 5.99 -10.01 -4.45
CA LYS A 41 6.01 -10.48 -3.06
C LYS A 41 4.61 -10.86 -2.60
N ALA A 42 4.50 -11.98 -1.89
CA ALA A 42 3.26 -12.44 -1.28
C ALA A 42 3.02 -11.76 0.07
N ILE A 43 2.88 -10.43 0.07
CA ILE A 43 2.69 -9.61 1.28
C ILE A 43 1.28 -9.00 1.35
N VAL A 44 0.91 -8.55 2.54
CA VAL A 44 -0.29 -7.75 2.78
C VAL A 44 0.11 -6.32 3.11
N VAL A 45 -0.48 -5.34 2.43
CA VAL A 45 -0.40 -3.93 2.84
C VAL A 45 -1.75 -3.55 3.44
N MET A 46 -1.75 -3.05 4.67
CA MET A 46 -2.97 -2.77 5.43
C MET A 46 -2.81 -1.49 6.26
N SER A 47 -3.86 -0.65 6.29
CA SER A 47 -3.87 0.49 7.20
C SER A 47 -4.02 0.05 8.65
N GLU A 48 -3.32 0.72 9.56
CA GLU A 48 -3.30 0.39 10.99
C GLU A 48 -4.68 0.62 11.62
N ASN A 49 -5.29 1.80 11.40
CA ASN A 49 -6.57 2.19 12.00
C ASN A 49 -7.73 2.26 11.01
N GLY A 50 -7.63 1.60 9.86
CA GLY A 50 -8.70 1.52 8.86
C GLY A 50 -8.53 2.49 7.70
N PRO A 51 -9.33 2.32 6.62
CA PRO A 51 -9.14 3.05 5.37
C PRO A 51 -9.47 4.53 5.48
N GLU A 52 -10.31 4.96 6.42
CA GLU A 52 -10.63 6.37 6.66
C GLU A 52 -9.45 7.18 7.22
N ALA A 53 -8.47 6.51 7.84
CA ALA A 53 -7.34 7.16 8.49
C ALA A 53 -6.07 7.19 7.62
N THR A 54 -6.06 6.47 6.49
CA THR A 54 -4.92 6.38 5.57
C THR A 54 -5.35 6.79 4.16
N VAL A 55 -4.75 7.85 3.64
CA VAL A 55 -5.00 8.34 2.28
C VAL A 55 -3.71 8.22 1.47
N ILE A 56 -3.80 7.56 0.32
CA ILE A 56 -2.76 7.60 -0.71
C ILE A 56 -3.17 8.64 -1.74
N ASP A 57 -2.51 9.79 -1.72
CA ASP A 57 -2.72 10.83 -2.72
C ASP A 57 -1.74 10.61 -3.87
N CYS A 58 -2.29 10.19 -5.00
CA CYS A 58 -1.51 9.84 -6.18
C CYS A 58 -0.89 11.07 -6.85
N GLU A 59 -1.41 12.28 -6.59
CA GLU A 59 -1.00 13.53 -7.23
C GLU A 59 -0.97 13.45 -8.76
N GLY A 60 -1.84 12.62 -9.35
CA GLY A 60 -1.94 12.43 -10.80
C GLY A 60 -2.58 13.63 -11.50
N SER A 61 -2.08 13.97 -12.68
CA SER A 61 -2.63 14.99 -13.58
C SER A 61 -2.92 14.42 -14.97
N ALA A 62 -3.54 15.21 -15.84
CA ALA A 62 -3.78 14.82 -17.24
C ALA A 62 -2.50 14.64 -18.07
N SER A 63 -1.38 15.26 -17.64
CA SER A 63 -0.08 15.14 -18.30
C SER A 63 0.83 14.10 -17.66
N GLU A 64 0.62 13.81 -16.37
CA GLU A 64 1.44 12.89 -15.58
C GLU A 64 0.52 12.01 -14.74
N HIS A 65 0.21 10.84 -15.31
CA HIS A 65 -0.74 9.90 -14.72
C HIS A 65 -0.04 9.09 -13.63
N HIS A 66 -0.60 9.11 -12.42
CA HIS A 66 -0.16 8.31 -11.28
C HIS A 66 -1.31 7.49 -10.71
N ARG A 67 -0.99 6.33 -10.13
CA ARG A 67 -1.94 5.44 -9.45
C ARG A 67 -1.49 5.20 -8.01
N GLY A 68 -2.39 4.70 -7.17
CA GLY A 68 -2.02 4.29 -5.81
C GLY A 68 -1.20 3.00 -5.85
N PHE A 69 -1.74 1.97 -6.50
CA PHE A 69 -1.10 0.67 -6.65
C PHE A 69 -0.98 0.30 -8.13
N CYS A 70 0.14 -0.31 -8.49
CA CYS A 70 0.42 -0.79 -9.84
C CYS A 70 0.81 -2.27 -9.82
N PHE A 71 -0.01 -3.10 -10.46
CA PHE A 71 0.16 -4.55 -10.51
C PHE A 71 0.59 -4.99 -11.92
N HIS A 72 1.91 -5.03 -12.18
CA HIS A 72 2.48 -5.39 -13.49
C HIS A 72 3.34 -6.65 -13.50
N SER A 73 3.73 -7.15 -12.32
CA SER A 73 4.82 -8.13 -12.17
C SER A 73 4.32 -9.57 -11.97
N ARG A 74 3.36 -10.05 -12.78
CA ARG A 74 2.76 -11.41 -12.68
C ARG A 74 2.15 -11.73 -11.31
N GLU A 75 1.63 -10.73 -10.63
CA GLU A 75 0.99 -10.93 -9.32
C GLU A 75 -0.28 -11.76 -9.47
N ILE A 76 -0.23 -12.96 -8.94
CA ILE A 76 -1.37 -13.88 -8.87
C ILE A 76 -2.47 -13.28 -7.96
N PRO A 77 -3.74 -13.74 -8.06
CA PRO A 77 -4.90 -13.15 -7.37
C PRO A 77 -4.86 -13.08 -5.83
N SER A 78 -3.77 -13.51 -5.20
CA SER A 78 -3.55 -13.49 -3.75
C SER A 78 -3.10 -12.12 -3.22
N ALA A 79 -2.56 -11.24 -4.05
CA ALA A 79 -2.31 -9.84 -3.66
C ALA A 79 -3.66 -9.11 -3.54
N ARG A 80 -4.28 -9.17 -2.36
CA ARG A 80 -5.58 -8.52 -2.11
C ARG A 80 -5.41 -7.41 -1.07
N PRO A 81 -5.66 -6.14 -1.46
CA PRO A 81 -5.96 -5.10 -0.48
C PRO A 81 -7.24 -5.54 0.26
N ARG A 82 -7.13 -5.84 1.55
CA ARG A 82 -8.27 -6.28 2.37
C ARG A 82 -8.86 -5.06 3.06
N ARG A 83 -10.10 -4.73 2.71
CA ARG A 83 -10.95 -3.84 3.51
C ARG A 83 -11.50 -4.65 4.68
N ARG A 84 -11.51 -4.08 5.88
CA ARG A 84 -12.08 -4.70 7.10
C ARG A 84 -13.61 -4.63 6.99
N ASP A 85 -14.19 -5.54 6.22
CA ASP A 85 -15.64 -5.68 6.21
C ASP A 85 -16.01 -6.61 7.38
N LEU A 86 -16.93 -6.11 8.21
CA LEU A 86 -17.40 -6.67 9.47
C LEU A 86 -17.61 -8.19 9.45
N PHE A 87 -17.28 -8.83 10.58
CA PHE A 87 -17.71 -10.18 10.93
C PHE A 87 -19.20 -10.40 10.62
N ASP A 88 -19.50 -11.46 9.86
CA ASP A 88 -20.81 -12.11 9.82
C ASP A 88 -21.28 -12.38 11.27
N GLN A 89 -22.50 -11.90 11.57
CA GLN A 89 -23.40 -12.53 12.55
C GLN A 89 -24.54 -13.18 11.79
#